data_AF-A0A0H5RD33-F1
#
_entry.id   AF-A0A0H5RD33-F1
#
_cell.length_a   1.000
_cell.length_b   1.000
_cell.length_c   1.000
_cell.angle_alpha   90.00
_cell.angle_beta   90.00
_cell.angle_gamma   90.00
#
_symmetry.space_group_name_H-M   'P 1'
#
loop_
_entity.id
_entity.type
_entity.pdbx_description
1 polymer ?
#
loop_
_entity_poly.entity_id
_entity_poly.type
_entity_poly.pdbx_seq_one_letter_code
_entity_poly.pdbx_strand_id
1 'polypeptide(L)'
;DEFGIQQLFPSISPELDWTGEWTANRILTKAKEMDPYDDRVYLKGKGTATFGNGDMVFNGGTPRLYIDSSASGPGWLNTEFTSYGRVQSWSSPQSGFTLISRTNHDESDANPCEAHGYYARVKFSSGVIHVKKEFRHDKGGSPIYSVPIYSNDSQTISSMAGFDYVNNYLGIKSVVRTNPDSKSVNLRVYCDTTEGVNGGDWQLMLEYDDYDLASKTPTGCEYPYTPDGVSHDCA
;
A
#
# COMPACT_ATOMS: atom_id res chain seq x y z
N ASP A 1 -16.27 9.23 2.24
CA ASP A 1 -15.77 9.03 3.61
C ASP A 1 -15.94 10.36 4.35
N GLU A 2 -15.40 10.49 5.55
CA GLU A 2 -15.50 11.73 6.34
C GLU A 2 -14.81 12.95 5.72
N PHE A 3 -13.90 12.73 4.76
CA PHE A 3 -13.25 13.79 3.98
C PHE A 3 -14.03 14.17 2.72
N GLY A 4 -15.19 13.55 2.49
CA GLY A 4 -16.00 13.74 1.28
C GLY A 4 -15.48 12.96 0.08
N ILE A 5 -14.47 12.08 0.24
CA ILE A 5 -13.94 11.25 -0.84
C ILE A 5 -14.91 10.09 -1.14
N GLN A 6 -15.11 9.78 -2.42
CA GLN A 6 -15.97 8.67 -2.81
C GLN A 6 -15.37 7.34 -2.34
N GLN A 7 -16.17 6.54 -1.63
CA GLN A 7 -15.85 5.12 -1.38
C GLN A 7 -16.34 4.31 -2.58
N LEU A 8 -15.44 3.59 -3.25
CA LEU A 8 -15.81 2.74 -4.39
C LEU A 8 -16.41 1.41 -3.91
N PHE A 9 -15.89 0.92 -2.78
CA PHE A 9 -16.35 -0.29 -2.11
C PHE A 9 -16.56 -0.01 -0.61
N PRO A 10 -17.74 0.49 -0.21
CA PRO A 10 -18.04 0.78 1.19
C PRO A 10 -17.91 -0.45 2.09
N SER A 11 -17.46 -0.23 3.33
CA SER A 11 -17.31 -1.28 4.33
C SER A 11 -18.65 -1.87 4.77
N ILE A 12 -18.66 -3.18 5.01
CA ILE A 12 -19.79 -3.88 5.64
C ILE A 12 -19.89 -3.50 7.13
N SER A 13 -18.73 -3.23 7.74
CA SER A 13 -18.57 -2.78 9.13
C SER A 13 -17.83 -1.45 9.17
N PRO A 14 -18.52 -0.31 8.91
CA PRO A 14 -17.89 1.01 8.91
C PRO A 14 -17.22 1.39 10.24
N GLU A 15 -17.67 0.79 11.36
CA GLU A 15 -17.07 0.98 12.68
C GLU A 15 -15.64 0.42 12.82
N LEU A 16 -15.21 -0.41 11.87
CA LEU A 16 -13.85 -0.97 11.79
C LEU A 16 -12.97 -0.23 10.78
N ASP A 17 -13.51 0.79 10.12
CA ASP A 17 -12.73 1.66 9.25
C ASP A 17 -11.67 2.39 10.09
N TRP A 18 -10.53 2.66 9.46
CA TRP A 18 -9.51 3.52 10.03
C TRP A 18 -9.43 4.80 9.22
N THR A 19 -9.35 5.92 9.93
CA THR A 19 -9.14 7.24 9.35
C THR A 19 -7.96 7.90 10.03
N GLY A 20 -7.09 8.52 9.23
CA GLY A 20 -5.95 9.27 9.74
C GLY A 20 -6.34 10.61 10.38
N GLU A 21 -5.95 10.80 11.64
CA GLU A 21 -6.14 12.04 12.40
C GLU A 21 -4.89 12.92 12.48
N TRP A 22 -4.73 13.83 11.51
CA TRP A 22 -3.45 14.50 11.23
C TRP A 22 -3.43 15.97 11.67
N THR A 23 -4.45 16.41 12.42
CA THR A 23 -4.64 17.81 12.84
C THR A 23 -3.73 18.21 14.00
N ALA A 24 -3.59 17.35 15.01
CA ALA A 24 -2.80 17.62 16.21
C ALA A 24 -1.29 17.54 15.93
N ASN A 25 -0.56 18.58 16.36
CA ASN A 25 0.89 18.68 16.19
C ASN A 25 1.64 17.61 17.01
N ARG A 26 2.45 16.79 16.33
CA ARG A 26 3.31 15.76 16.96
C ARG A 26 4.39 15.28 15.99
N ILE A 27 5.39 14.59 16.52
CA ILE A 27 6.46 13.99 15.72
C ILE A 27 6.78 12.59 16.25
N LEU A 28 6.87 11.63 15.33
CA LEU A 28 7.43 10.30 15.57
C LEU A 28 8.83 10.27 14.99
N THR A 29 9.80 9.82 15.78
CA THR A 29 11.24 9.89 15.47
C THR A 29 11.95 8.54 15.55
N LYS A 30 11.36 7.54 16.22
CA LYS A 30 11.96 6.22 16.43
C LYS A 30 11.13 5.14 15.75
N ALA A 31 11.80 4.09 15.29
CA ALA A 31 11.12 2.89 14.84
C ALA A 31 10.37 2.24 16.02
N LYS A 32 9.14 1.77 15.75
CA LYS A 32 8.15 1.28 16.73
C LYS A 32 7.67 2.36 17.72
N GLU A 33 7.90 3.64 17.44
CA GLU A 33 7.25 4.71 18.21
C GLU A 33 5.77 4.77 17.84
N MET A 34 4.92 4.50 18.83
CA MET A 34 3.46 4.59 18.71
C MET A 34 3.03 6.05 18.61
N ASP A 35 1.97 6.30 17.86
CA ASP A 35 1.31 7.59 17.83
C ASP A 35 0.57 7.82 19.16
N PRO A 36 0.84 8.93 19.88
CA PRO A 36 0.14 9.22 21.13
C PRO A 36 -1.36 9.54 20.98
N TYR A 37 -1.86 9.74 19.75
CA TYR A 37 -3.27 10.03 19.47
C TYR A 37 -3.99 8.89 18.75
N ASP A 38 -3.26 7.85 18.33
CA ASP A 38 -3.81 6.70 17.63
C ASP A 38 -2.99 5.45 17.98
N ASP A 39 -3.54 4.61 18.85
CA ASP A 39 -2.88 3.40 19.35
C ASP A 39 -2.75 2.28 18.30
N ARG A 40 -3.26 2.50 17.09
CA ARG A 40 -3.11 1.61 15.94
C ARG A 40 -1.95 2.04 15.05
N VAL A 41 -1.44 3.25 15.21
CA VAL A 41 -0.47 3.86 14.31
C VAL A 41 0.91 3.87 14.94
N TYR A 42 1.93 3.50 14.16
CA TYR A 42 3.31 3.61 14.60
C TYR A 42 4.29 3.77 13.46
N LEU A 43 5.44 4.38 13.77
CA LEU A 43 6.50 4.64 12.81
C LEU A 43 7.40 3.42 12.62
N LYS A 44 7.78 3.13 11.38
CA LYS A 44 8.80 2.14 11.00
C LYS A 44 9.74 2.69 9.94
N GLY A 45 10.84 1.99 9.75
CA GLY A 45 11.86 2.35 8.77
C GLY A 45 12.80 3.47 9.23
N LYS A 46 13.41 4.16 8.28
CA LYS A 46 14.44 5.18 8.54
C LYS A 46 13.90 6.56 8.17
N GLY A 47 13.58 7.37 9.17
CA GLY A 47 13.07 8.72 9.00
C GLY A 47 12.21 9.16 10.17
N THR A 48 11.47 10.24 9.98
CA THR A 48 10.50 10.79 10.93
C THR A 48 9.16 10.98 10.25
N ALA A 49 8.09 11.02 11.05
CA ALA A 49 6.76 11.45 10.63
C ALA A 49 6.33 12.63 11.49
N THR A 50 6.09 13.78 10.87
CA THR A 50 5.60 14.99 11.55
C THR A 50 4.15 15.19 11.17
N PHE A 51 3.26 15.36 12.14
CA PHE A 51 1.83 15.56 11.93
C PHE A 51 1.44 16.96 12.38
N GLY A 52 0.43 17.53 11.74
CA GLY A 52 -0.14 18.82 12.09
C GLY A 52 -0.81 19.47 10.90
N ASN A 53 -1.74 20.40 11.16
CA ASN A 53 -2.46 21.17 10.13
C ASN A 53 -3.23 20.30 9.11
N GLY A 54 -3.54 19.04 9.45
CA GLY A 54 -4.24 18.11 8.55
C GLY A 54 -3.31 17.26 7.68
N ASP A 55 -1.99 17.43 7.79
CA ASP A 55 -0.99 16.68 7.03
C ASP A 55 -0.09 15.83 7.94
N MET A 56 0.45 14.74 7.39
CA MET A 56 1.59 13.99 7.89
C MET A 56 2.70 14.11 6.86
N VAL A 57 3.85 14.58 7.31
CA VAL A 57 5.05 14.79 6.49
C VAL A 57 6.10 13.78 6.90
N PHE A 58 6.46 12.93 5.95
CA PHE A 58 7.62 12.06 6.07
C PHE A 58 8.90 12.79 5.71
N ASN A 59 9.95 12.57 6.51
CA ASN A 59 11.31 13.01 6.22
C ASN A 59 12.31 11.86 6.43
N GLY A 60 13.35 11.79 5.61
CA GLY A 60 14.40 10.77 5.70
C GLY A 60 14.38 9.77 4.55
N GLY A 61 15.06 8.64 4.73
CA GLY A 61 15.36 7.72 3.63
C GLY A 61 14.20 6.81 3.23
N THR A 62 13.55 6.16 4.19
CA THR A 62 12.46 5.17 3.97
C THR A 62 11.50 5.12 5.17
N PRO A 63 10.93 6.25 5.61
CA PRO A 63 9.90 6.24 6.65
C PRO A 63 8.65 5.52 6.15
N ARG A 64 8.00 4.78 7.06
CA ARG A 64 6.76 4.04 6.82
C ARG A 64 5.85 4.23 8.04
N LEU A 65 4.58 4.49 7.82
CA LEU A 65 3.57 4.47 8.86
C LEU A 65 2.86 3.12 8.77
N TYR A 66 2.80 2.40 9.89
CA TYR A 66 2.05 1.16 10.01
C TYR A 66 0.73 1.48 10.69
N ILE A 67 -0.32 0.78 10.27
CA ILE A 67 -1.68 0.90 10.81
C ILE A 67 -2.13 -0.51 11.15
N ASP A 68 -2.30 -0.78 12.44
CA ASP A 68 -2.80 -2.06 12.93
C ASP A 68 -4.33 -2.10 12.81
N SER A 69 -4.89 -3.25 12.42
CA SER A 69 -6.33 -3.54 12.50
C SER A 69 -6.86 -3.66 13.94
N SER A 70 -5.96 -3.55 14.94
CA SER A 70 -6.11 -3.87 16.37
C SER A 70 -6.02 -5.38 16.66
N ALA A 71 -5.30 -5.72 17.74
CA ALA A 71 -4.79 -7.06 18.05
C ALA A 71 -5.80 -8.19 18.29
N SER A 72 -7.11 -7.95 18.13
CA SER A 72 -8.17 -8.92 18.48
C SER A 72 -9.08 -9.34 17.34
N GLY A 73 -8.87 -8.83 16.12
CA GLY A 73 -9.65 -9.17 14.92
C GLY A 73 -8.85 -9.95 13.86
N PRO A 74 -9.52 -10.52 12.83
CA PRO A 74 -8.87 -11.26 11.74
C PRO A 74 -8.08 -10.38 10.74
N GLY A 75 -7.77 -9.13 11.11
CA GLY A 75 -7.25 -8.14 10.20
C GLY A 75 -8.27 -7.66 9.15
N TRP A 76 -7.84 -6.75 8.29
CA TRP A 76 -8.61 -6.40 7.11
C TRP A 76 -8.23 -7.29 5.94
N LEU A 77 -9.17 -8.16 5.56
CA LEU A 77 -9.07 -8.93 4.33
C LEU A 77 -9.52 -8.03 3.16
N ASN A 78 -10.82 -7.89 2.92
CA ASN A 78 -11.29 -7.01 1.84
C ASN A 78 -11.10 -5.54 2.23
N THR A 79 -10.28 -4.80 1.50
CA THR A 79 -9.85 -3.46 1.88
C THR A 79 -9.88 -2.51 0.69
N GLU A 80 -10.37 -1.30 0.91
CA GLU A 80 -10.06 -0.13 0.11
C GLU A 80 -9.18 0.79 0.95
N PHE A 81 -7.90 0.92 0.61
CA PHE A 81 -6.98 1.85 1.27
C PHE A 81 -6.83 3.10 0.39
N THR A 82 -7.33 4.23 0.88
CA THR A 82 -7.24 5.54 0.21
C THR A 82 -6.19 6.41 0.88
N SER A 83 -5.38 7.11 0.09
CA SER A 83 -4.51 8.17 0.61
C SER A 83 -4.19 9.21 -0.45
N TYR A 84 -4.04 10.46 -0.04
CA TYR A 84 -3.54 11.55 -0.87
C TYR A 84 -2.12 11.90 -0.46
N GLY A 85 -1.24 12.06 -1.44
CA GLY A 85 0.15 12.37 -1.17
C GLY A 85 0.81 13.21 -2.27
N ARG A 86 1.78 14.00 -1.85
CA ARG A 86 2.68 14.76 -2.74
C ARG A 86 4.10 14.66 -2.20
N VAL A 87 5.08 15.06 -2.99
CA VAL A 87 6.50 14.97 -2.64
C VAL A 87 7.21 16.28 -2.93
N GLN A 88 7.98 16.80 -1.96
CA GLN A 88 8.74 18.03 -2.17
C GLN A 88 9.89 17.85 -3.17
N SER A 89 10.57 16.70 -3.12
CA SER A 89 11.63 16.33 -4.06
C SER A 89 11.93 14.83 -3.98
N TRP A 90 12.52 14.27 -5.04
CA TRP A 90 13.04 12.91 -5.04
C TRP A 90 14.34 12.84 -5.86
N SER A 91 15.23 11.91 -5.49
CA SER A 91 16.55 11.76 -6.12
C SER A 91 16.76 10.41 -6.79
N SER A 92 15.91 9.42 -6.49
CA SER A 92 16.00 8.07 -7.06
C SER A 92 14.86 7.81 -8.05
N PRO A 93 15.10 7.17 -9.20
CA PRO A 93 14.04 6.66 -10.09
C PRO A 93 13.14 5.60 -9.44
N GLN A 94 13.55 5.07 -8.29
CA GLN A 94 12.74 4.14 -7.49
C GLN A 94 11.90 4.86 -6.43
N SER A 95 11.94 6.20 -6.36
CA SER A 95 11.09 6.96 -5.44
C SER A 95 9.64 6.89 -5.89
N GLY A 96 8.73 6.81 -4.94
CA GLY A 96 7.32 6.66 -5.25
C GLY A 96 6.47 6.52 -4.01
N PHE A 97 5.17 6.73 -4.19
CA PHE A 97 4.17 6.60 -3.15
C PHE A 97 3.61 5.18 -3.14
N THR A 98 3.54 4.56 -1.97
CA THR A 98 3.23 3.12 -1.82
C THR A 98 2.20 2.92 -0.73
N LEU A 99 1.12 2.21 -1.05
CA LEU A 99 0.16 1.68 -0.10
C LEU A 99 0.38 0.17 0.01
N ILE A 100 0.37 -0.35 1.23
CA ILE A 100 0.54 -1.79 1.49
C ILE A 100 -0.69 -2.25 2.25
N SER A 101 -1.38 -3.25 1.72
CA SER A 101 -2.63 -3.78 2.27
C SER A 101 -2.52 -5.28 2.55
N ARG A 102 -3.34 -5.78 3.49
CA ARG A 102 -3.31 -7.17 3.98
C ARG A 102 -1.91 -7.62 4.41
N THR A 103 -1.24 -6.83 5.25
CA THR A 103 0.13 -7.14 5.68
C THR A 103 0.27 -7.38 7.17
N ASN A 104 1.00 -8.45 7.50
CA ASN A 104 1.49 -8.74 8.85
C ASN A 104 3.02 -8.59 8.89
N HIS A 105 3.60 -7.67 8.10
CA HIS A 105 5.06 -7.47 8.01
C HIS A 105 5.75 -7.34 9.37
N ASP A 106 5.14 -6.78 10.41
CA ASP A 106 5.81 -6.66 11.71
C ASP A 106 5.98 -8.01 12.45
N GLU A 107 5.23 -9.04 12.05
CA GLU A 107 5.31 -10.40 12.59
C GLU A 107 6.37 -11.27 11.89
N SER A 108 7.04 -10.73 10.85
CA SER A 108 8.02 -11.48 10.05
C SER A 108 9.22 -12.00 10.86
N ASP A 109 9.54 -11.34 11.97
CA ASP A 109 10.62 -11.73 12.88
C ASP A 109 10.25 -13.01 13.66
N ALA A 110 8.97 -13.18 14.00
CA ALA A 110 8.46 -14.36 14.69
C ALA A 110 8.14 -15.51 13.73
N ASN A 111 7.49 -15.19 12.61
CA ASN A 111 7.22 -16.11 11.53
C ASN A 111 7.54 -15.44 10.18
N PRO A 112 8.62 -15.86 9.50
CA PRO A 112 9.00 -15.37 8.19
C PRO A 112 7.86 -15.25 7.16
N CYS A 113 6.90 -16.18 7.19
CA CYS A 113 5.78 -16.23 6.25
C CYS A 113 4.69 -15.19 6.50
N GLU A 114 4.71 -14.48 7.64
CA GLU A 114 3.72 -13.42 7.95
C GLU A 114 4.03 -12.10 7.25
N ALA A 115 5.18 -11.96 6.57
CA ALA A 115 5.50 -10.72 5.88
C ALA A 115 4.59 -10.42 4.67
N HIS A 116 3.70 -11.35 4.32
CA HIS A 116 2.91 -11.26 3.11
C HIS A 116 2.08 -9.98 3.06
N GLY A 117 1.88 -9.44 1.85
CA GLY A 117 1.11 -8.22 1.65
C GLY A 117 1.13 -7.73 0.21
N TYR A 118 0.14 -6.93 -0.16
CA TYR A 118 0.02 -6.38 -1.50
C TYR A 118 0.45 -4.91 -1.52
N TYR A 119 1.45 -4.62 -2.33
CA TYR A 119 1.97 -3.30 -2.57
C TYR A 119 1.27 -2.73 -3.78
N ALA A 120 0.66 -1.55 -3.65
CA ALA A 120 0.25 -0.70 -4.76
C ALA A 120 1.15 0.53 -4.80
N ARG A 121 1.77 0.82 -5.95
CA ARG A 121 2.80 1.85 -6.03
C ARG A 121 2.72 2.68 -7.30
N VAL A 122 2.89 3.99 -7.15
CA VAL A 122 3.16 4.94 -8.24
C VAL A 122 4.62 5.41 -8.13
N LYS A 123 5.40 5.29 -9.21
CA LYS A 123 6.77 5.86 -9.27
C LYS A 123 6.73 7.28 -9.79
N PHE A 124 7.28 8.23 -9.03
CA PHE A 124 7.24 9.66 -9.39
C PHE A 124 7.94 9.97 -10.71
N SER A 125 9.11 9.37 -10.95
CA SER A 125 9.91 9.70 -12.13
C SER A 125 9.35 9.19 -13.46
N SER A 126 8.60 8.09 -13.44
CA SER A 126 8.15 7.42 -14.67
C SER A 126 6.64 7.32 -14.79
N GLY A 127 5.88 7.74 -13.77
CA GLY A 127 4.43 7.53 -13.69
C GLY A 127 4.00 6.07 -13.63
N VAL A 128 4.95 5.13 -13.59
CA VAL A 128 4.64 3.70 -13.67
C VAL A 128 3.91 3.27 -12.40
N ILE A 129 2.75 2.67 -12.61
CA ILE A 129 1.94 2.05 -11.58
C ILE A 129 2.20 0.55 -11.59
N HIS A 130 2.37 -0.03 -10.42
CA HIS A 130 2.45 -1.48 -10.30
C HIS A 130 1.84 -1.99 -9.01
N VAL A 131 1.48 -3.27 -9.07
CA VAL A 131 1.27 -4.09 -7.89
C VAL A 131 2.38 -5.11 -7.74
N LYS A 132 2.71 -5.46 -6.49
CA LYS A 132 3.69 -6.49 -6.17
C LYS A 132 3.26 -7.15 -4.87
N LYS A 133 3.43 -8.47 -4.77
CA LYS A 133 3.20 -9.20 -3.53
C LYS A 133 4.52 -9.38 -2.80
N GLU A 134 4.53 -9.08 -1.51
CA GLU A 134 5.51 -9.62 -0.57
C GLU A 134 5.01 -10.95 -0.09
N PHE A 135 5.92 -11.90 0.05
CA PHE A 135 5.60 -13.23 0.53
C PHE A 135 6.12 -13.44 1.94
N ARG A 136 7.42 -13.23 2.12
CA ARG A 136 8.12 -13.55 3.36
C ARG A 136 9.39 -12.75 3.49
N HIS A 137 9.97 -12.76 4.69
CA HIS A 137 11.37 -12.41 4.89
C HIS A 137 12.24 -13.67 4.99
N ASP A 138 13.43 -13.69 4.42
CA ASP A 138 14.36 -14.81 4.53
C ASP A 138 15.23 -14.73 5.80
N LYS A 139 16.10 -15.74 6.00
CA LYS A 139 17.12 -15.69 7.05
C LYS A 139 18.11 -14.56 6.74
N GLY A 140 17.99 -13.46 7.48
CA GLY A 140 18.74 -12.22 7.22
C GLY A 140 17.83 -10.99 7.03
N GLY A 141 16.51 -11.21 6.94
CA GLY A 141 15.51 -10.15 6.84
C GLY A 141 15.34 -9.63 5.41
N SER A 142 15.82 -10.35 4.39
CA SER A 142 15.63 -9.95 3.00
C SER A 142 14.23 -10.35 2.55
N PRO A 143 13.44 -9.41 1.99
CA PRO A 143 12.10 -9.73 1.55
C PRO A 143 12.10 -10.51 0.22
N ILE A 144 11.22 -11.51 0.14
CA ILE A 144 10.91 -12.23 -1.10
C ILE A 144 9.63 -11.65 -1.68
N TYR A 145 9.72 -11.19 -2.92
CA TYR A 145 8.62 -10.57 -3.64
C TYR A 145 8.23 -11.36 -4.88
N SER A 146 7.03 -11.09 -5.39
CA SER A 146 6.62 -11.47 -6.73
C SER A 146 7.40 -10.71 -7.82
N VAL A 147 7.26 -11.19 -9.05
CA VAL A 147 7.42 -10.31 -10.22
C VAL A 147 6.34 -9.22 -10.15
N PRO A 148 6.70 -7.93 -10.31
CA PRO A 148 5.72 -6.86 -10.30
C PRO A 148 4.83 -6.91 -11.55
N ILE A 149 3.54 -6.64 -11.37
CA ILE A 149 2.58 -6.44 -12.45
C ILE A 149 2.43 -4.94 -12.68
N TYR A 150 2.65 -4.50 -13.91
CA TYR A 150 2.65 -3.09 -14.27
C TYR A 150 1.35 -2.70 -14.97
N SER A 151 0.94 -1.44 -14.81
CA SER A 151 -0.02 -0.81 -15.71
C SER A 151 0.52 -0.90 -17.14
N ASN A 152 -0.31 -1.24 -18.11
CA ASN A 152 0.10 -1.42 -19.51
C ASN A 152 -0.52 -0.39 -20.47
N ASP A 153 -1.41 0.49 -19.99
CA ASP A 153 -1.94 1.57 -20.79
C ASP A 153 -0.94 2.74 -20.89
N SER A 154 -0.48 3.00 -22.11
CA SER A 154 0.53 4.02 -22.40
C SER A 154 0.01 5.44 -22.14
N GLN A 155 -1.29 5.68 -22.30
CA GLN A 155 -1.89 6.99 -22.01
C GLN A 155 -1.89 7.26 -20.51
N THR A 156 -2.36 6.30 -19.71
CA THR A 156 -2.32 6.33 -18.24
C THR A 156 -0.90 6.53 -17.70
N ILE A 157 0.09 5.81 -18.23
CA ILE A 157 1.49 5.97 -17.79
C ILE A 157 2.01 7.37 -18.12
N SER A 158 1.68 7.88 -19.31
CA SER A 158 2.14 9.18 -19.78
C SER A 158 1.52 10.33 -18.99
N SER A 159 0.24 10.24 -18.62
CA SER A 159 -0.42 11.24 -17.76
C SER A 159 0.20 11.27 -16.37
N MET A 160 0.49 10.11 -15.78
CA MET A 160 1.17 10.01 -14.48
C MET A 160 2.63 10.46 -14.54
N ALA A 161 3.32 10.25 -15.65
CA ALA A 161 4.71 10.69 -15.81
C ALA A 161 4.82 12.23 -15.89
N GLY A 162 3.80 12.88 -16.48
CA GLY A 162 3.71 14.34 -16.58
C GLY A 162 3.05 15.03 -15.38
N PHE A 163 2.55 14.28 -14.39
CA PHE A 163 1.87 14.85 -13.23
C PHE A 163 2.85 15.61 -12.33
N ASP A 164 2.44 16.79 -11.86
CA ASP A 164 3.23 17.61 -10.95
C ASP A 164 3.00 17.19 -9.50
N TYR A 165 3.77 16.17 -9.08
CA TYR A 165 3.77 15.63 -7.72
C TYR A 165 4.31 16.60 -6.66
N VAL A 166 4.86 17.75 -7.03
CA VAL A 166 5.40 18.73 -6.06
C VAL A 166 4.31 19.65 -5.57
N ASN A 167 3.50 20.14 -6.50
CA ASN A 167 2.48 21.14 -6.23
C ASN A 167 1.09 20.56 -6.03
N ASN A 168 0.84 19.31 -6.45
CA ASN A 168 -0.48 18.70 -6.38
C ASN A 168 -0.46 17.38 -5.61
N TYR A 169 -1.53 17.11 -4.88
CA TYR A 169 -1.77 15.82 -4.24
C TYR A 169 -2.28 14.80 -5.27
N LEU A 170 -1.60 13.66 -5.36
CA LEU A 170 -2.14 12.49 -6.05
C LEU A 170 -2.94 11.65 -5.06
N GLY A 171 -4.21 11.42 -5.36
CA GLY A 171 -5.01 10.39 -4.70
C GLY A 171 -4.65 9.01 -5.22
N ILE A 172 -4.45 8.05 -4.33
CA ILE A 172 -4.30 6.62 -4.65
C ILE A 172 -5.31 5.82 -3.84
N LYS A 173 -6.04 4.91 -4.51
CA LYS A 173 -6.76 3.81 -3.86
C LYS A 173 -6.13 2.48 -4.21
N SER A 174 -5.79 1.71 -3.20
CA SER A 174 -5.45 0.28 -3.31
C SER A 174 -6.65 -0.54 -2.85
N VAL A 175 -7.29 -1.24 -3.78
CA VAL A 175 -8.41 -2.14 -3.48
C VAL A 175 -7.93 -3.58 -3.58
N VAL A 176 -8.10 -4.34 -2.50
CA VAL A 176 -7.71 -5.75 -2.40
C VAL A 176 -8.92 -6.56 -1.97
N ARG A 177 -9.44 -7.41 -2.86
CA ARG A 177 -10.66 -8.19 -2.61
C ARG A 177 -10.44 -9.67 -2.90
N THR A 178 -10.84 -10.53 -1.97
CA THR A 178 -10.90 -11.96 -2.23
C THR A 178 -12.02 -12.21 -3.23
N ASN A 179 -11.72 -12.92 -4.31
CA ASN A 179 -12.71 -13.27 -5.32
C ASN A 179 -13.73 -14.28 -4.76
N PRO A 180 -14.93 -14.40 -5.37
CA PRO A 180 -15.98 -15.30 -4.88
C PRO A 180 -15.56 -16.78 -4.81
N ASP A 181 -14.53 -17.17 -5.57
CA ASP A 181 -13.96 -18.52 -5.54
C ASP A 181 -13.17 -18.83 -4.26
N SER A 182 -12.86 -17.82 -3.44
CA SER A 182 -11.96 -17.88 -2.28
C SER A 182 -10.57 -18.45 -2.59
N LYS A 183 -10.15 -18.41 -3.86
CA LYS A 183 -8.87 -18.94 -4.35
C LYS A 183 -7.98 -17.86 -4.93
N SER A 184 -8.57 -16.78 -5.41
CA SER A 184 -7.86 -15.64 -5.99
C SER A 184 -8.15 -14.32 -5.26
N VAL A 185 -7.28 -13.34 -5.45
CA VAL A 185 -7.43 -11.99 -4.91
C VAL A 185 -7.36 -10.99 -6.05
N ASN A 186 -8.42 -10.22 -6.22
CA ASN A 186 -8.48 -9.11 -7.15
C ASN A 186 -7.78 -7.87 -6.54
N LEU A 187 -6.82 -7.33 -7.29
CA LEU A 187 -6.02 -6.16 -6.96
C LEU A 187 -6.39 -5.05 -7.93
N ARG A 188 -6.81 -3.89 -7.42
CA ARG A 188 -7.07 -2.71 -8.23
C ARG A 188 -6.35 -1.49 -7.68
N VAL A 189 -5.77 -0.70 -8.57
CA VAL A 189 -5.18 0.60 -8.24
C VAL A 189 -5.95 1.66 -8.99
N TYR A 190 -6.53 2.60 -8.25
CA TYR A 190 -7.14 3.80 -8.81
C TYR A 190 -6.30 5.03 -8.46
N CYS A 191 -6.31 6.02 -9.34
CA CYS A 191 -5.70 7.31 -9.07
C CYS A 191 -6.72 8.44 -9.30
N ASP A 192 -6.55 9.51 -8.53
CA ASP A 192 -7.30 10.75 -8.67
C ASP A 192 -6.33 11.94 -8.74
N THR A 193 -6.41 12.71 -9.82
CA THR A 193 -5.60 13.91 -10.04
C THR A 193 -6.34 15.21 -9.74
N THR A 194 -7.55 15.12 -9.19
CA THR A 194 -8.42 16.27 -8.89
C THR A 194 -8.36 16.71 -7.43
N GLU A 195 -7.44 16.15 -6.64
CA GLU A 195 -7.29 16.44 -5.21
C GLU A 195 -8.58 16.20 -4.40
N GLY A 196 -9.39 15.22 -4.80
CA GLY A 196 -10.62 14.86 -4.09
C GLY A 196 -11.81 15.77 -4.37
N VAL A 197 -11.71 16.70 -5.34
CA VAL A 197 -12.82 17.57 -5.73
C VAL A 197 -14.06 16.73 -6.06
N ASN A 198 -15.18 17.04 -5.41
CA ASN A 198 -16.46 16.32 -5.54
C ASN A 198 -16.37 14.80 -5.26
N GLY A 199 -15.43 14.38 -4.42
CA GLY A 199 -15.21 12.97 -4.08
C GLY A 199 -14.07 12.30 -4.85
N GLY A 200 -13.42 13.04 -5.76
CA GLY A 200 -12.34 12.57 -6.59
C GLY A 200 -12.82 11.90 -7.89
N ASP A 201 -12.06 12.08 -8.97
CA ASP A 201 -12.31 11.44 -10.26
C ASP A 201 -11.43 10.18 -10.38
N TRP A 202 -11.87 9.11 -9.73
CA TRP A 202 -11.09 7.88 -9.59
C TRP A 202 -11.00 7.08 -10.89
N GLN A 203 -9.84 7.15 -11.53
CA GLN A 203 -9.53 6.40 -12.75
C GLN A 203 -8.90 5.05 -12.40
N LEU A 204 -9.40 3.95 -12.98
CA LEU A 204 -8.80 2.63 -12.82
C LEU A 204 -7.50 2.57 -13.61
N MET A 205 -6.37 2.39 -12.93
CA MET A 205 -5.04 2.41 -13.54
C MET A 205 -4.45 1.02 -13.75
N LEU A 206 -4.84 0.07 -12.89
CA LEU A 206 -4.39 -1.32 -12.92
C LEU A 206 -5.44 -2.20 -12.28
N GLU A 207 -5.81 -3.29 -12.94
CA GLU A 207 -6.56 -4.41 -12.36
C GLU A 207 -5.84 -5.71 -12.65
N TYR A 208 -5.73 -6.57 -11.64
CA TYR A 208 -5.10 -7.88 -11.76
C TYR A 208 -5.71 -8.87 -10.77
N ASP A 209 -6.08 -10.05 -11.24
CA ASP A 209 -6.45 -11.17 -10.37
C ASP A 209 -5.19 -11.98 -10.05
N ASP A 210 -4.75 -11.96 -8.80
CA ASP A 210 -3.75 -12.88 -8.28
C ASP A 210 -4.43 -14.24 -8.11
N TYR A 211 -4.08 -15.20 -8.97
CA TYR A 211 -4.41 -16.62 -8.82
C TYR A 211 -3.16 -17.45 -8.53
N ASP A 212 -2.00 -17.06 -9.06
CA ASP A 212 -0.72 -17.73 -8.92
C ASP A 212 0.49 -16.77 -9.02
N LEU A 213 0.33 -15.50 -8.64
CA LEU A 213 1.32 -14.45 -8.89
C LEU A 213 2.73 -14.90 -8.47
N ALA A 214 3.58 -15.21 -9.45
CA ALA A 214 4.79 -15.97 -9.19
C ALA A 214 5.79 -15.21 -8.30
N SER A 215 6.31 -15.90 -7.29
CA SER A 215 7.47 -15.45 -6.52
C SER A 215 8.72 -15.48 -7.40
N LYS A 216 9.68 -14.57 -7.15
CA LYS A 216 10.97 -14.60 -7.87
C LYS A 216 11.82 -15.83 -7.51
N THR A 217 11.56 -16.42 -6.35
CA THR A 217 12.25 -17.56 -5.78
C THR A 217 11.28 -18.33 -4.90
N PRO A 218 11.37 -19.66 -4.80
CA PRO A 218 10.47 -20.46 -3.96
C PRO A 218 10.39 -19.91 -2.53
N THR A 219 9.16 -19.70 -2.03
CA THR A 219 8.95 -19.09 -0.71
C THR A 219 9.00 -20.13 0.42
N GLY A 220 8.58 -21.36 0.15
CA GLY A 220 8.40 -22.40 1.16
C GLY A 220 7.32 -22.08 2.21
N CYS A 221 6.40 -21.18 1.88
CA CYS A 221 5.26 -20.79 2.71
C CYS A 221 3.95 -21.17 2.01
N GLU A 222 2.92 -21.52 2.78
CA GLU A 222 1.56 -21.72 2.27
C GLU A 222 0.70 -20.51 2.64
N TYR A 223 -0.08 -20.03 1.67
CA TYR A 223 -0.97 -18.89 1.84
C TYR A 223 -2.42 -19.32 1.61
N PRO A 224 -3.37 -18.91 2.48
CA PRO A 224 -4.76 -19.37 2.43
C PRO A 224 -5.50 -18.93 1.17
N TYR A 225 -5.04 -17.85 0.55
CA TYR A 225 -5.52 -17.31 -0.71
C TYR A 225 -4.30 -17.16 -1.61
N THR A 226 -4.36 -17.61 -2.86
CA THR A 226 -3.25 -17.52 -3.84
C THR A 226 -1.98 -18.29 -3.43
N PRO A 227 -1.88 -19.60 -3.75
CA PRO A 227 -0.68 -20.37 -3.45
C PRO A 227 0.56 -19.73 -4.09
N ASP A 228 1.73 -19.94 -3.49
CA ASP A 228 3.00 -19.60 -4.14
C ASP A 228 3.07 -20.37 -5.47
N GLY A 229 2.86 -19.64 -6.57
CA GLY A 229 3.07 -20.15 -7.91
C GLY A 229 4.56 -20.37 -8.09
N VAL A 230 5.07 -21.52 -7.63
CA VAL A 230 6.38 -21.99 -8.04
C VAL A 230 6.32 -22.05 -9.56
N SER A 231 7.12 -21.25 -10.27
CA SER A 231 7.12 -21.31 -11.72
C SER A 231 7.43 -22.74 -12.15
N HIS A 232 6.42 -23.47 -12.61
CA HIS A 232 6.63 -24.69 -13.36
C HIS A 232 7.08 -24.27 -14.75
N ASP A 233 8.35 -23.88 -14.87
CA ASP A 233 9.11 -23.93 -16.13
C ASP A 233 10.59 -23.61 -15.87
N CYS A 234 11.30 -24.64 -15.42
CA CYS A 234 12.67 -24.90 -15.84
C CYS A 234 12.69 -26.36 -16.32
N ALA A 235 12.30 -26.57 -17.58
CA ALA A 235 12.74 -27.72 -18.37
C ALA A 235 14.02 -27.35 -19.10
#